data_AF-A0A9X2A6G5-F1
#
_entry.id   AF-A0A9X2A6G5-F1
#
_cell.length_a   1.000
_cell.length_b   1.000
_cell.length_c   1.000
_cell.angle_alpha   90.00
_cell.angle_beta   90.00
_cell.angle_gamma   90.00
#
_symmetry.space_group_name_H-M   'P 1'
#
loop_
_entity.id
_entity.type
_entity.pdbx_description
1 polymer ?
#
loop_
_entity_poly.entity_id
_entity_poly.type
_entity_poly.pdbx_seq_one_letter_code
_entity_poly.pdbx_strand_id
1 'polypeptide(L)'
;MQINFNYINVPKEEIKKLEKSRKFLCDSIGSRDYYKVFEGFEHHKEFVNLINGITVNIVIDDAIRELPAKYTKATKTVTITAWALERYSIEKLAGYIAHEITHEWWSHGSGAFGSFVMRLIDLLPTVDVKPSLFKRIWNWIKNLFT
;
A
#
# COMPACT_ATOMS: atom_id res chain seq x y z
N MET A 1 6.53 11.05 8.70
CA MET A 1 5.39 10.95 7.76
C MET A 1 4.14 10.64 8.57
N GLN A 2 2.98 11.15 8.16
CA GLN A 2 1.71 10.91 8.83
C GLN A 2 0.63 10.53 7.81
N ILE A 3 -0.01 9.38 7.98
CA ILE A 3 -1.24 9.01 7.27
C ILE A 3 -2.36 8.97 8.30
N ASN A 4 -3.51 9.57 7.98
CA ASN A 4 -4.67 9.65 8.86
C ASN A 4 -5.75 8.67 8.40
N PHE A 5 -6.20 7.81 9.30
CA PHE A 5 -7.32 6.91 9.04
C PHE A 5 -8.57 7.46 9.74
N ASN A 6 -9.66 7.56 8.98
CA ASN A 6 -10.98 7.84 9.52
C ASN A 6 -11.81 6.56 9.47
N TYR A 7 -12.21 6.02 10.62
CA TYR A 7 -12.91 4.74 10.70
C TYR A 7 -14.42 4.95 10.61
N ILE A 8 -15.07 4.36 9.60
CA ILE A 8 -16.52 4.47 9.38
C ILE A 8 -17.17 3.13 9.71
N ASN A 9 -17.98 3.11 10.78
CA ASN A 9 -18.72 1.92 11.24
C ASN A 9 -17.83 0.69 11.49
N VAL A 10 -16.57 0.90 11.88
CA VAL A 10 -15.60 -0.17 12.16
C VAL A 10 -15.69 -0.55 13.65
N PRO A 11 -15.79 -1.85 13.99
CA PRO A 11 -15.77 -2.30 15.38
C PRO A 11 -14.46 -1.92 16.10
N LYS A 12 -14.53 -1.65 17.42
CA LYS A 12 -13.40 -1.08 18.20
C LYS A 12 -12.18 -2.01 18.27
N GLU A 13 -12.43 -3.30 18.34
CA GLU A 13 -11.45 -4.38 18.33
C GLU A 13 -10.63 -4.38 17.04
N GLU A 14 -11.31 -4.13 15.92
CA GLU A 14 -10.70 -4.06 14.60
C GLU A 14 -9.92 -2.75 14.37
N ILE A 15 -10.43 -1.64 14.90
CA ILE A 15 -9.70 -0.36 14.90
C ILE A 15 -8.30 -0.53 15.50
N LYS A 16 -8.14 -1.31 16.58
CA LYS A 16 -6.82 -1.54 17.19
C LYS A 16 -5.84 -2.21 16.24
N LYS A 17 -6.31 -3.18 15.44
CA LYS A 17 -5.47 -3.88 14.45
C LYS A 17 -5.09 -2.93 13.31
N LEU A 18 -6.06 -2.16 12.82
CA LEU A 18 -5.85 -1.18 11.75
C LEU A 18 -4.94 -0.02 12.17
N GLU A 19 -5.02 0.45 13.42
CA GLU A 19 -4.11 1.45 13.97
C GLU A 19 -2.68 0.92 14.06
N LYS A 20 -2.49 -0.35 14.46
CA LYS A 20 -1.17 -1.00 14.43
C LYS A 20 -0.62 -1.06 13.00
N SER A 21 -1.45 -1.41 12.02
CA SER A 21 -1.05 -1.42 10.60
C SER A 21 -0.71 -0.02 10.09
N ARG A 22 -1.50 1.00 10.45
CA ARG A 22 -1.22 2.40 10.13
C ARG A 22 0.13 2.85 10.69
N LYS A 23 0.38 2.54 11.97
CA LYS A 23 1.63 2.89 12.64
C LYS A 23 2.80 2.19 11.96
N PHE A 24 2.69 0.89 11.70
CA PHE A 24 3.71 0.12 11.00
C PHE A 24 4.04 0.73 9.64
N LEU A 25 3.02 1.05 8.83
CA LEU A 25 3.21 1.74 7.54
C LEU A 25 3.97 3.07 7.70
N CYS A 26 3.56 3.89 8.67
CA CYS A 26 4.19 5.19 8.93
C CYS A 26 5.66 5.04 9.37
N ASP A 27 5.94 4.07 10.24
CA ASP A 27 7.28 3.77 10.72
C ASP A 27 8.15 3.22 9.58
N SER A 28 7.64 2.30 8.77
CA SER A 28 8.35 1.70 7.63
C SER A 28 8.80 2.77 6.65
N ILE A 29 7.90 3.67 6.22
CA ILE A 29 8.25 4.76 5.31
C ILE A 29 9.14 5.81 5.97
N GLY A 30 8.95 6.05 7.28
CA GLY A 30 9.79 6.95 8.05
C GLY A 30 11.20 6.41 8.34
N SER A 31 11.44 5.11 8.15
CA SER A 31 12.69 4.47 8.51
C SER A 31 13.85 4.87 7.58
N ARG A 32 15.06 4.94 8.13
CA ARG A 32 16.28 5.20 7.35
C ARG A 32 16.53 4.14 6.28
N ASP A 33 16.13 2.89 6.53
CA ASP A 33 16.34 1.78 5.62
C ASP A 33 15.41 1.86 4.41
N TYR A 34 14.17 2.34 4.59
CA TYR A 34 13.30 2.70 3.48
C TYR A 34 13.99 3.71 2.55
N TYR A 35 14.42 4.86 3.07
CA TYR A 35 15.07 5.88 2.22
C TYR A 35 16.33 5.38 1.48
N LYS A 36 17.09 4.45 2.07
CA LYS A 36 18.25 3.83 1.41
C LYS A 36 17.84 2.91 0.26
N VAL A 37 16.79 2.11 0.43
CA VAL A 37 16.28 1.23 -0.64
C VAL A 37 15.82 2.04 -1.85
N PHE A 38 15.26 3.23 -1.61
CA PHE A 38 14.75 4.12 -2.66
C PHE A 38 15.73 5.23 -3.08
N GLU A 39 16.97 5.19 -2.61
CA GLU A 39 18.00 6.16 -3.01
C GLU A 39 18.27 6.04 -4.53
N GLY A 40 18.05 7.13 -5.27
CA GLY A 40 18.18 7.17 -6.73
C GLY A 40 16.89 6.97 -7.53
N PHE A 41 15.75 6.65 -6.90
CA PHE A 41 14.46 6.61 -7.59
C PHE A 41 13.87 8.02 -7.71
N GLU A 42 13.81 8.57 -8.92
CA GLU A 42 13.43 9.98 -9.18
C GLU A 42 12.13 10.42 -8.49
N HIS A 43 11.15 9.50 -8.37
CA HIS A 43 9.82 9.81 -7.85
C HIS A 43 9.56 9.36 -6.40
N HIS A 44 10.55 8.94 -5.62
CA HIS A 44 10.30 8.48 -4.24
C HIS A 44 9.88 9.63 -3.30
N LYS A 45 10.52 10.80 -3.42
CA LYS A 45 10.15 11.98 -2.63
C LYS A 45 8.75 12.45 -2.96
N GLU A 46 8.39 12.39 -4.24
CA GLU A 46 7.03 12.69 -4.71
C GLU A 46 6.04 11.73 -4.07
N PHE A 47 6.32 10.43 -4.05
CA PHE A 47 5.46 9.45 -3.38
C PHE A 47 5.29 9.75 -1.89
N VAL A 48 6.37 9.95 -1.14
CA VAL A 48 6.31 10.28 0.29
C VAL A 48 5.52 11.57 0.52
N ASN A 49 5.72 12.60 -0.30
CA ASN A 49 4.97 13.85 -0.21
C ASN A 49 3.49 13.69 -0.54
N LEU A 50 3.15 12.82 -1.51
CA LEU A 50 1.77 12.56 -1.91
C LEU A 50 0.98 11.88 -0.79
N ILE A 51 1.58 10.88 -0.13
CA ILE A 51 0.91 10.15 0.95
C ILE A 51 1.02 10.85 2.31
N ASN A 52 1.97 11.76 2.48
CA ASN A 52 2.11 12.49 3.75
C ASN A 52 0.94 13.46 3.95
N GLY A 53 0.25 13.33 5.07
CA GLY A 53 -0.93 14.11 5.42
C GLY A 53 -2.23 13.62 4.77
N ILE A 54 -2.20 12.53 3.99
CA ILE A 54 -3.45 12.01 3.40
C ILE A 54 -4.39 11.51 4.49
N THR A 55 -5.67 11.80 4.29
CA THR A 55 -6.77 11.22 5.09
C THR A 55 -7.55 10.28 4.21
N VAL A 56 -7.69 9.03 4.65
CA VAL A 56 -8.51 8.01 3.99
C VAL A 56 -9.56 7.46 4.93
N ASN A 57 -10.73 7.19 4.38
CA ASN A 57 -11.80 6.50 5.09
C ASN A 57 -11.53 5.01 5.09
N ILE A 58 -11.63 4.35 6.24
CA ILE A 58 -11.51 2.92 6.37
C ILE A 58 -12.88 2.34 6.69
N VAL A 59 -13.30 1.38 5.88
CA VAL A 59 -14.55 0.62 6.05
C VAL A 59 -14.21 -0.87 6.02
N ILE A 60 -14.95 -1.65 6.81
CA ILE A 60 -14.95 -3.11 6.67
C ILE A 60 -16.22 -3.50 5.92
N ASP A 61 -16.07 -4.24 4.81
CA ASP A 61 -17.21 -4.70 4.02
C ASP A 61 -16.90 -6.04 3.36
N ASP A 62 -17.77 -7.02 3.58
CA ASP A 62 -17.70 -8.34 2.97
C ASP A 62 -18.32 -8.42 1.58
N ALA A 63 -18.78 -7.31 1.00
CA ALA A 63 -19.25 -7.26 -0.37
C ALA A 63 -18.10 -7.40 -1.39
N ILE A 64 -16.87 -7.02 -1.04
CA ILE A 64 -15.69 -7.07 -1.93
C ILE A 64 -14.92 -8.40 -1.84
N ARG A 65 -15.63 -9.53 -1.74
CA ARG A 65 -15.08 -10.87 -1.39
C ARG A 65 -13.86 -11.33 -2.18
N GLU A 66 -13.68 -10.84 -3.40
CA GLU A 66 -12.62 -11.25 -4.32
C GLU A 66 -11.27 -10.59 -4.01
N LEU A 67 -11.26 -9.47 -3.28
CA LEU A 67 -10.07 -8.70 -2.97
C LEU A 67 -9.92 -8.53 -1.45
N PRO A 68 -8.70 -8.47 -0.92
CA PRO A 68 -8.47 -8.20 0.49
C PRO A 68 -8.74 -6.73 0.87
N ALA A 69 -8.54 -5.82 -0.07
CA ALA A 69 -8.86 -4.41 0.06
C ALA A 69 -9.20 -3.81 -1.31
N LYS A 70 -9.86 -2.65 -1.31
CA LYS A 70 -10.18 -1.89 -2.51
C LYS A 70 -10.23 -0.39 -2.21
N TYR A 71 -9.59 0.40 -3.06
CA TYR A 71 -9.74 1.85 -3.05
C TYR A 71 -10.93 2.33 -3.88
N THR A 72 -11.69 3.27 -3.33
CA THR A 72 -12.71 4.03 -4.03
C THR A 72 -12.35 5.51 -4.00
N LYS A 73 -11.86 6.02 -5.14
CA LYS A 73 -11.37 7.40 -5.28
C LYS A 73 -12.43 8.46 -4.99
N ALA A 74 -13.67 8.25 -5.42
CA ALA A 74 -14.76 9.21 -5.23
C ALA A 74 -15.03 9.54 -3.75
N THR A 75 -14.84 8.56 -2.86
CA THR A 75 -15.10 8.68 -1.41
C THR A 75 -13.81 8.66 -0.59
N LYS A 76 -12.65 8.54 -1.24
CA LYS A 76 -11.34 8.30 -0.62
C LYS A 76 -11.38 7.16 0.39
N THR A 77 -12.07 6.08 0.05
CA THR A 77 -12.31 4.95 0.95
C THR A 77 -11.41 3.78 0.59
N VAL A 78 -10.71 3.24 1.58
CA VAL A 78 -10.15 1.90 1.54
C VAL A 78 -11.15 0.97 2.22
N THR A 79 -11.82 0.15 1.42
CA THR A 79 -12.67 -0.93 1.92
C THR A 79 -11.79 -2.15 2.15
N ILE A 80 -11.86 -2.75 3.34
CA ILE A 80 -11.11 -3.94 3.72
C ILE A 80 -12.10 -5.06 3.99
N THR A 81 -11.83 -6.25 3.47
CA THR A 81 -12.73 -7.39 3.70
C THR A 81 -12.49 -7.99 5.09
N ALA A 82 -13.54 -8.44 5.78
CA ALA A 82 -13.39 -8.94 7.16
C ALA A 82 -12.42 -10.13 7.23
N TRP A 83 -12.46 -11.03 6.24
CA TRP A 83 -11.52 -12.17 6.19
C TRP A 83 -10.06 -11.74 6.09
N ALA A 84 -9.76 -10.64 5.39
CA ALA A 84 -8.40 -10.15 5.25
C ALA A 84 -7.93 -9.62 6.60
N LEU A 85 -8.82 -8.89 7.28
CA LEU A 85 -8.57 -8.38 8.61
C LEU A 85 -8.34 -9.49 9.63
N GLU A 86 -9.08 -10.60 9.58
CA GLU A 86 -8.86 -11.75 10.46
C GLU A 86 -7.53 -12.44 10.17
N ARG A 87 -7.25 -12.73 8.90
CA ARG A 87 -6.18 -13.64 8.48
C ARG A 87 -4.82 -12.99 8.32
N TYR A 88 -4.77 -11.71 8.00
CA TYR A 88 -3.51 -11.06 7.67
C TYR A 88 -2.81 -10.53 8.90
N SER A 89 -1.48 -10.57 8.85
CA SER A 89 -0.63 -9.90 9.84
C SER A 89 -0.75 -8.38 9.70
N ILE A 90 -0.23 -7.66 10.70
CA ILE A 90 -0.21 -6.20 10.72
C ILE A 90 0.49 -5.63 9.48
N GLU A 91 1.61 -6.25 9.12
CA GLU A 91 2.49 -5.88 8.02
C GLU A 91 1.83 -6.13 6.67
N LYS A 92 1.18 -7.29 6.51
CA LYS A 92 0.48 -7.63 5.26
C LYS A 92 -0.73 -6.72 5.03
N LEU A 93 -1.49 -6.41 6.08
CA LEU A 93 -2.57 -5.41 6.02
C LEU A 93 -2.05 -4.03 5.65
N ALA A 94 -0.94 -3.59 6.26
CA ALA A 94 -0.32 -2.32 5.93
C ALA A 94 0.09 -2.26 4.44
N GLY A 95 0.56 -3.38 3.87
CA GLY A 95 0.92 -3.51 2.46
C GLY A 95 -0.26 -3.30 1.53
N TYR A 96 -1.37 -3.97 1.81
CA TYR A 96 -2.60 -3.79 1.05
C TYR A 96 -3.21 -2.39 1.23
N ILE A 97 -3.20 -1.81 2.43
CA ILE A 97 -3.72 -0.46 2.63
C ILE A 97 -2.86 0.56 1.87
N ALA A 98 -1.53 0.42 1.94
CA ALA A 98 -0.63 1.25 1.16
C ALA A 98 -0.90 1.11 -0.34
N HIS A 99 -1.16 -0.12 -0.81
CA HIS A 99 -1.52 -0.39 -2.20
C HIS A 99 -2.71 0.44 -2.64
N GLU A 100 -3.81 0.28 -1.91
CA GLU A 100 -5.06 0.95 -2.23
C GLU A 100 -4.92 2.47 -2.15
N ILE A 101 -4.20 3.02 -1.17
CA ILE A 101 -3.96 4.46 -1.07
C ILE A 101 -3.26 5.00 -2.33
N THR A 102 -2.34 4.24 -2.93
CA THR A 102 -1.64 4.69 -4.15
C THR A 102 -2.59 4.91 -5.34
N HIS A 103 -3.75 4.24 -5.35
CA HIS A 103 -4.78 4.42 -6.36
C HIS A 103 -5.47 5.79 -6.33
N GLU A 104 -5.21 6.61 -5.31
CA GLU A 104 -5.60 8.03 -5.33
C GLU A 104 -4.95 8.76 -6.52
N TRP A 105 -3.72 8.40 -6.89
CA TRP A 105 -2.96 9.08 -7.94
C TRP A 105 -2.74 8.26 -9.20
N TRP A 106 -2.65 6.92 -9.09
CA TRP A 106 -2.27 6.06 -10.22
C TRP A 106 -3.22 4.90 -10.46
N SER A 107 -3.50 4.60 -11.73
CA SER A 107 -4.22 3.40 -12.15
C SER A 107 -3.24 2.33 -12.67
N HIS A 108 -3.71 1.08 -12.73
CA HIS A 108 -3.01 -0.02 -13.40
C HIS A 108 -3.03 0.14 -14.94
N GLY A 109 -2.40 1.18 -15.47
CA GLY A 109 -2.29 1.43 -16.93
C GLY A 109 -0.95 0.94 -17.51
N SER A 110 -0.98 0.38 -18.72
CA SER A 110 0.19 0.02 -19.52
C SER A 110 1.01 1.27 -19.86
N GLY A 111 2.04 1.55 -19.07
CA GLY A 111 2.85 2.78 -19.14
C GLY A 111 3.18 3.34 -17.75
N ALA A 112 2.28 3.14 -16.76
CA ALA A 112 2.49 3.45 -15.35
C ALA A 112 2.85 2.20 -14.50
N PHE A 113 2.80 1.02 -15.13
CA PHE A 113 3.03 -0.29 -14.51
C PHE A 113 4.41 -0.43 -13.85
N GLY A 114 5.44 0.21 -14.43
CA GLY A 114 6.80 0.23 -13.85
C GLY A 114 6.90 1.03 -12.56
N SER A 115 6.28 2.21 -12.49
CA SER A 115 6.26 3.04 -11.28
C SER A 115 5.33 2.52 -10.18
N PHE A 116 4.26 1.83 -10.57
CA PHE A 116 3.23 1.34 -9.67
C PHE A 116 3.68 0.09 -8.90
N VAL A 117 4.27 -0.89 -9.61
CA VAL A 117 4.72 -2.16 -9.03
C VAL A 117 5.97 -1.97 -8.16
N MET A 118 6.89 -1.11 -8.59
CA MET A 118 8.08 -0.72 -7.81
C MET A 118 7.71 -0.08 -6.47
N ARG A 119 6.76 0.86 -6.45
CA ARG A 119 6.40 1.60 -5.22
C ARG A 119 5.74 0.76 -4.15
N LEU A 120 5.19 -0.40 -4.51
CA LEU A 120 4.36 -1.22 -3.64
C LEU A 120 5.07 -2.47 -3.13
N ILE A 121 5.85 -3.10 -4.00
CA ILE A 121 6.68 -4.26 -3.64
C ILE A 121 7.77 -3.85 -2.65
N ASP A 122 8.29 -2.63 -2.77
CA ASP A 122 9.38 -2.14 -1.93
C ASP A 122 8.89 -1.47 -0.63
N LEU A 123 7.58 -1.16 -0.53
CA LEU A 123 7.02 -0.50 0.65
C LEU A 123 6.98 -1.43 1.85
N LEU A 124 6.65 -2.71 1.63
CA LEU A 124 6.51 -3.70 2.69
C LEU A 124 6.90 -5.09 2.15
N PRO A 125 7.90 -5.79 2.73
CA PRO A 125 8.47 -7.04 2.22
C PRO A 125 7.53 -8.26 2.27
N THR A 126 6.21 -8.06 2.32
CA THR A 126 5.21 -9.04 2.76
C THR A 126 4.02 -9.23 1.83
N VAL A 127 3.94 -8.51 0.71
CA VAL A 127 3.10 -8.98 -0.40
C VAL A 127 3.82 -10.21 -0.94
N ASP A 128 3.17 -11.38 -0.98
CA ASP A 128 3.70 -12.65 -1.52
C ASP A 128 4.02 -12.53 -3.02
N VAL A 129 4.96 -11.66 -3.37
CA VAL A 129 5.56 -11.59 -4.69
C VAL A 129 6.49 -12.78 -4.73
N LYS A 130 6.09 -13.85 -5.41
CA LYS A 130 6.98 -14.98 -5.68
C LYS A 130 8.34 -14.41 -6.11
N PRO A 131 9.47 -14.86 -5.55
CA PRO A 131 10.79 -14.37 -5.94
C PRO A 131 11.05 -14.43 -7.46
N SER A 132 10.39 -15.36 -8.15
CA SER A 132 10.38 -15.47 -9.62
C SER A 132 9.65 -14.33 -10.33
N LEU A 133 8.58 -13.79 -9.76
CA LEU A 133 7.87 -12.61 -10.28
C LEU A 133 8.71 -11.36 -10.07
N PHE A 134 9.32 -11.20 -8.89
CA PHE A 134 10.29 -10.12 -8.61
C PHE A 134 11.45 -10.14 -9.60
N LYS A 135 12.08 -11.31 -9.80
CA LYS A 135 13.18 -11.48 -10.76
C LYS A 135 12.77 -11.21 -12.20
N ARG A 136 11.53 -11.58 -12.60
CA ARG A 136 11.00 -11.29 -13.94
C ARG A 136 10.74 -9.80 -14.14
N ILE A 137 10.17 -9.13 -13.14
CA ILE A 137 9.94 -7.67 -13.17
C ILE A 137 11.27 -6.93 -13.22
N TRP A 138 12.23 -7.31 -12.38
CA TRP A 138 13.57 -6.74 -12.35
C TRP A 138 14.33 -6.89 -13.67
N ASN A 139 14.28 -8.08 -14.28
CA ASN A 139 14.91 -8.32 -15.58
C ASN A 139 14.23 -7.55 -16.72
N TRP A 140 12.90 -7.39 -16.65
CA TRP A 140 12.16 -6.57 -17.62
C TRP A 140 12.54 -5.09 -17.51
N ILE A 141 12.72 -4.57 -16.28
CA ILE A 141 13.18 -3.20 -16.03
C ILE A 141 14.58 -2.98 -16.59
N LYS A 142 15.53 -3.89 -16.34
CA LYS A 142 16.89 -3.78 -16.91
C LYS A 142 16.89 -3.61 -18.42
N ASN A 143 15.98 -4.27 -19.12
CA ASN A 143 15.89 -4.23 -20.58
C ASN A 143 15.14 -3.01 -21.14
N LEU A 144 14.52 -2.18 -20.30
CA LEU A 144 13.86 -0.93 -20.72
C LEU A 144 14.80 0.28 -20.71
N PHE A 145 15.93 0.18 -20.03
CA PHE A 145 16.89 1.27 -19.83
C PHE A 145 18.30 0.97 -20.41
N THR A 146 18.40 -0.05 -21.26
CA THR A 146 19.54 -0.38 -22.13
C THR A 146 19.08 -0.34 -23.57
#